data_AF-A0A973B9X9-F1
#
_entry.id   AF-A0A973B9X9-F1
#
_cell.length_a   1.000
_cell.length_b   1.000
_cell.length_c   1.000
_cell.angle_alpha   90.00
_cell.angle_beta   90.00
_cell.angle_gamma   90.00
#
_symmetry.space_group_name_H-M   'P 1'
#
loop_
_entity.id
_entity.type
_entity.pdbx_description
1 polymer ?
#
loop_
_entity_poly.entity_id
_entity_poly.type
_entity_poly.pdbx_seq_one_letter_code
_entity_poly.pdbx_strand_id
1 'polypeptide(L)'
;MQLLLVSFTPISCNEDDAVSGANNNNSGDNSGDNNGDGNDNDNSDYITDDHTTTNQISDLGATLGQILFYDVALSLNNTVSCASCYQQANAFSDLNATSTGVNRQTGRHSKRLIN
;
A
#
# COMPACT_ATOMS: atom_id res chain seq x y z
N MET A 1 24.56 -40.60 19.37
CA MET A 1 23.43 -39.79 18.88
C MET A 1 23.36 -38.55 19.74
N GLN A 2 23.96 -37.45 19.29
CA GLN A 2 23.94 -36.18 20.01
C GLN A 2 22.61 -35.48 19.71
N LEU A 3 21.75 -35.37 20.72
CA LEU A 3 20.49 -34.64 20.66
C LEU A 3 20.84 -33.14 20.67
N LEU A 4 20.87 -32.51 19.49
CA LEU A 4 20.96 -31.05 19.39
C LEU A 4 19.58 -30.47 19.77
N LEU A 5 19.45 -30.03 21.02
CA LEU A 5 18.35 -29.19 21.46
C LEU A 5 18.48 -27.84 20.74
N VAL A 6 17.68 -27.63 19.70
CA VAL A 6 17.46 -26.30 19.13
C VAL A 6 16.62 -25.53 20.15
N SER A 7 17.29 -24.76 21.01
CA SER A 7 16.62 -23.83 21.90
C SER A 7 15.95 -22.76 21.06
N PHE A 8 14.62 -22.85 20.92
CA PHE A 8 13.81 -21.74 20.48
C PHE A 8 13.83 -20.68 21.58
N THR A 9 14.71 -19.70 21.46
CA THR A 9 14.56 -18.45 22.22
C THR A 9 13.35 -17.71 21.66
N PRO A 10 12.31 -17.44 22.45
CA PRO A 10 11.29 -16.50 22.03
C PRO A 10 12.00 -15.14 21.88
N ILE A 11 12.12 -14.65 20.65
CA ILE A 11 12.40 -13.25 20.39
C ILE A 11 11.19 -12.50 20.91
N SER A 12 11.30 -11.97 22.13
CA SER A 12 10.39 -10.96 22.66
C SER A 12 10.74 -9.65 21.97
N CYS A 13 9.81 -9.07 21.23
CA CYS A 13 9.95 -7.69 20.77
C CYS A 13 9.91 -6.79 22.00
N ASN A 14 11.03 -6.11 22.29
CA ASN A 14 11.07 -5.03 23.27
C ASN A 14 11.06 -3.67 22.53
N GLU A 15 10.29 -2.80 23.16
CA GLU A 15 9.90 -1.39 23.00
C GLU A 15 10.50 -0.47 21.92
N ASP A 16 9.56 0.30 21.33
CA ASP A 16 9.61 1.74 21.06
C ASP A 16 10.74 2.30 20.18
N ASP A 17 10.59 2.15 18.86
CA ASP A 17 11.11 3.16 17.94
C ASP A 17 10.21 4.40 18.01
N ALA A 18 10.56 5.33 18.89
CA ALA A 18 10.11 6.70 18.79
C ALA A 18 10.40 7.20 17.36
N VAL A 19 9.36 7.47 16.57
CA VAL A 19 9.50 8.24 15.31
C VAL A 19 9.89 9.66 15.70
N SER A 20 11.19 9.83 15.88
CA SER A 20 11.90 11.11 15.82
C SER A 20 11.61 11.71 14.45
N GLY A 21 11.06 12.93 14.46
CA GLY A 21 10.60 13.63 13.27
C GLY A 21 11.63 13.62 12.13
N ALA A 22 11.13 13.32 10.94
CA ALA A 22 11.83 13.65 9.70
C ALA A 22 11.76 15.16 9.50
N ASN A 23 12.75 15.86 10.05
CA ASN A 23 13.25 17.11 9.48
C ASN A 23 14.16 16.73 8.31
N ASN A 24 13.73 17.05 7.10
CA ASN A 24 14.58 17.20 5.94
C ASN A 24 14.23 18.50 5.21
N ASN A 25 14.97 19.55 5.59
CA ASN A 25 15.04 20.81 4.87
C ASN A 25 15.51 20.61 3.41
N ASN A 26 14.73 21.17 2.48
CA ASN A 26 15.09 21.75 1.18
C ASN A 26 15.62 20.86 0.03
N SER A 27 14.78 20.66 -1.01
CA SER A 27 15.18 20.93 -2.40
C SER A 27 13.95 21.06 -3.34
N GLY A 28 13.70 22.29 -3.84
CA GLY A 28 12.87 22.65 -5.01
C GLY A 28 11.34 22.47 -4.86
N ASP A 29 10.44 23.39 -5.18
CA ASP A 29 10.50 24.41 -6.21
C ASP A 29 9.72 25.68 -5.80
N ASN A 30 10.35 26.83 -6.04
CA ASN A 30 9.68 28.11 -6.12
C ASN A 30 9.04 28.18 -7.51
N SER A 31 7.75 27.86 -7.64
CA SER A 31 6.97 28.28 -8.80
C SER A 31 5.74 29.02 -8.30
N GLY A 32 5.89 30.34 -8.19
CA GLY A 32 4.78 31.23 -7.93
C GLY A 32 4.07 31.52 -9.24
N ASP A 33 2.79 31.17 -9.33
CA ASP A 33 1.98 31.51 -10.50
C ASP A 33 0.80 32.41 -10.09
N ASN A 34 1.01 33.71 -10.24
CA ASN A 34 -0.06 34.68 -10.46
C ASN A 34 -0.33 34.74 -11.97
N ASN A 35 -1.40 34.10 -12.45
CA ASN A 35 -2.28 34.67 -13.48
C ASN A 35 -3.40 33.70 -13.84
N GLY A 36 -4.60 34.25 -13.98
CA GLY A 36 -5.67 33.59 -14.70
C GLY A 36 -5.46 33.70 -16.21
N ASP A 37 -5.73 32.61 -16.93
CA ASP A 37 -6.33 32.65 -18.26
C ASP A 37 -6.93 31.27 -18.56
N GLY A 38 -8.14 31.25 -19.11
CA GLY A 38 -8.85 30.02 -19.45
C GLY A 38 -8.29 29.41 -20.73
N ASN A 39 -7.84 28.15 -20.68
CA ASN A 39 -7.60 27.32 -21.85
C ASN A 39 -7.68 25.83 -21.46
N ASP A 40 -8.53 25.08 -22.16
CA ASP A 40 -8.71 23.64 -22.03
C ASP A 40 -7.38 22.90 -22.27
N ASN A 41 -6.82 22.30 -21.22
CA ASN A 41 -5.68 21.40 -21.32
C ASN A 41 -5.92 20.19 -20.41
N ASP A 42 -6.28 19.07 -21.04
CA ASP A 42 -6.20 17.73 -20.46
C ASP A 42 -4.73 17.43 -20.10
N ASN A 43 -4.33 17.78 -18.88
CA ASN A 43 -3.09 17.31 -18.29
C ASN A 43 -3.47 16.39 -17.12
N SER A 44 -3.64 15.11 -17.46
CA SER A 44 -3.85 14.05 -16.50
C SER A 44 -2.57 13.82 -15.70
N ASP A 45 -2.39 14.66 -14.68
CA ASP A 45 -1.21 14.69 -13.83
C ASP A 45 -1.37 13.76 -12.60
N TYR A 46 -1.89 12.55 -12.82
CA TYR A 46 -1.99 11.54 -11.77
C TYR A 46 -0.63 10.93 -11.41
N ILE A 47 0.43 11.28 -12.14
CA ILE A 47 1.81 10.82 -11.88
C ILE A 47 2.51 11.73 -10.87
N THR A 48 2.22 13.04 -10.84
CA THR A 48 2.85 13.98 -9.90
C THR A 48 1.95 14.41 -8.74
N ASP A 49 0.76 13.82 -8.61
CA ASP A 49 -0.15 14.07 -7.50
C ASP A 49 0.44 13.55 -6.18
N ASP A 50 1.10 14.45 -5.45
CA ASP A 50 1.63 14.19 -4.12
C ASP A 50 0.53 14.30 -3.07
N HIS A 51 -0.06 13.15 -2.75
CA HIS A 51 -1.04 13.03 -1.69
C HIS A 51 -0.45 13.08 -0.27
N THR A 52 0.87 13.21 -0.08
CA THR A 52 1.47 13.21 1.26
C THR A 52 1.11 14.43 2.10
N THR A 53 0.58 15.49 1.50
CA THR A 53 0.06 16.67 2.21
C THR A 53 -1.18 16.36 3.06
N THR A 54 -1.99 15.38 2.67
CA THR A 54 -3.23 14.98 3.39
C THR A 54 -3.20 13.55 3.89
N ASN A 55 -2.29 12.71 3.36
CA ASN A 55 -2.07 11.33 3.78
C ASN A 55 -0.56 11.09 3.93
N GLN A 56 0.01 11.62 5.03
CA GLN A 56 1.43 11.43 5.33
C GLN A 56 1.76 9.94 5.51
N ILE A 57 2.81 9.49 4.83
CA ILE A 57 3.31 8.13 4.96
C ILE A 57 4.01 8.02 6.31
N SER A 58 3.59 7.05 7.12
CA SER A 58 4.22 6.70 8.40
C SER A 58 4.33 5.19 8.52
N ASP A 59 5.29 4.70 9.30
CA ASP A 59 5.49 3.25 9.50
C ASP A 59 4.26 2.59 10.11
N LEU A 60 3.62 3.27 11.08
CA LEU A 60 2.38 2.80 11.68
C LEU A 60 1.25 2.73 10.64
N GLY A 61 1.08 3.77 9.82
CA GLY A 61 0.08 3.79 8.76
C GLY A 61 0.32 2.72 7.70
N ALA A 62 1.58 2.54 7.28
CA ALA A 62 1.98 1.51 6.32
C ALA A 62 1.75 0.10 6.87
N THR A 63 2.11 -0.13 8.15
CA THR A 63 1.90 -1.42 8.83
C THR A 63 0.41 -1.74 8.95
N LEU A 64 -0.41 -0.76 9.37
CA LEU A 64 -1.85 -0.91 9.40
C LEU A 64 -2.42 -1.21 8.01
N GLY A 65 -1.98 -0.46 6.99
CA GLY A 65 -2.36 -0.68 5.60
C GLY A 65 -2.04 -2.10 5.13
N GLN A 66 -0.86 -2.63 5.51
CA GLN A 66 -0.48 -4.01 5.20
C GLN A 66 -1.42 -5.01 5.88
N ILE A 67 -1.75 -4.82 7.16
CA ILE A 67 -2.69 -5.69 7.88
C ILE A 67 -4.06 -5.70 7.18
N LEU A 68 -4.61 -4.50 6.91
CA LEU A 68 -5.91 -4.35 6.26
C LEU A 68 -5.95 -4.93 4.84
N PHE A 69 -4.84 -4.85 4.10
CA PHE A 69 -4.73 -5.42 2.76
C PHE A 69 -4.95 -6.94 2.75
N TYR A 70 -4.58 -7.62 3.83
CA TYR A 70 -4.73 -9.06 3.98
C TYR A 70 -6.01 -9.47 4.72
N ASP A 71 -6.72 -8.54 5.35
CA ASP A 71 -7.87 -8.85 6.21
C ASP A 71 -9.14 -9.11 5.39
N VAL A 72 -9.72 -10.31 5.55
CA VAL A 72 -10.98 -10.71 4.90
C VAL A 72 -12.19 -10.08 5.58
N ALA A 73 -12.07 -9.62 6.82
CA ALA A 73 -13.17 -9.01 7.57
C ALA A 73 -13.67 -7.70 6.95
N LEU A 74 -12.87 -7.08 6.07
CA LEU A 74 -13.28 -5.92 5.27
C LEU A 74 -14.25 -6.29 4.13
N SER A 75 -14.38 -7.57 3.78
CA SER A 75 -15.38 -8.00 2.81
C SER A 75 -16.75 -8.25 3.45
N LEU A 76 -17.80 -7.97 2.69
CA LEU A 76 -19.21 -8.13 3.11
C LEU A 76 -19.54 -9.52 3.68
N ASN A 77 -18.85 -10.56 3.23
CA ASN A 77 -19.09 -11.95 3.61
C ASN A 77 -17.88 -12.64 4.26
N ASN A 78 -16.85 -11.88 4.63
CA ASN A 78 -15.65 -12.40 5.31
C ASN A 78 -14.86 -13.46 4.51
N THR A 79 -14.90 -13.42 3.16
CA THR A 79 -14.26 -14.46 2.33
C THR A 79 -13.11 -13.96 1.44
N VAL A 80 -13.02 -12.66 1.17
CA VAL A 80 -12.06 -12.09 0.21
C VAL A 80 -11.38 -10.88 0.84
N SER A 81 -10.07 -10.75 0.65
CA SER A 81 -9.31 -9.54 0.98
C SER A 81 -8.70 -8.92 -0.28
N CYS A 82 -8.06 -7.77 -0.17
CA CYS A 82 -7.35 -7.16 -1.30
C CYS A 82 -6.29 -8.13 -1.87
N ALA A 83 -5.58 -8.81 -0.96
CA ALA A 83 -4.55 -9.80 -1.31
C ALA A 83 -5.07 -11.02 -2.09
N SER A 84 -6.37 -11.34 -2.03
CA SER A 84 -6.94 -12.48 -2.78
C SER A 84 -6.81 -12.28 -4.30
N CYS A 85 -6.91 -11.04 -4.78
CA CYS A 85 -6.81 -10.70 -6.21
C CYS A 85 -5.49 -10.01 -6.57
N TYR A 86 -4.80 -9.40 -5.59
CA TYR A 86 -3.54 -8.69 -5.79
C TYR A 86 -2.40 -9.42 -5.05
N GLN A 87 -2.02 -10.57 -5.57
CA GLN A 87 -1.15 -11.52 -4.87
C GLN A 87 0.32 -11.07 -4.96
N GLN A 88 0.97 -10.83 -3.81
CA GLN A 88 2.37 -10.39 -3.74
C GLN A 88 3.33 -11.28 -4.54
N ALA A 89 3.16 -12.60 -4.46
CA ALA A 89 3.98 -13.57 -5.20
C ALA A 89 3.91 -13.39 -6.72
N ASN A 90 2.79 -12.85 -7.22
CA ASN A 90 2.55 -12.56 -8.64
C ASN A 90 2.65 -11.06 -8.90
N ALA A 91 3.55 -10.41 -8.17
CA ALA A 91 3.80 -9.00 -8.27
C ALA A 91 2.55 -8.13 -8.06
N PHE A 92 1.70 -8.51 -7.11
CA PHE A 92 0.41 -7.89 -6.83
C PHE A 92 -0.55 -7.95 -8.02
N SER A 93 -0.65 -9.09 -8.68
CA SER A 93 -1.65 -9.37 -9.70
C SER A 93 -2.33 -10.73 -9.44
N ASP A 94 -3.39 -11.02 -10.18
CA ASP A 94 -4.04 -12.34 -10.19
C ASP A 94 -3.45 -13.16 -11.36
N LEU A 95 -3.39 -14.48 -11.21
CA LEU A 95 -3.07 -15.39 -12.30
C LEU A 95 -4.29 -15.68 -13.18
N ASN A 96 -5.49 -15.49 -12.63
CA ASN A 96 -6.73 -15.71 -13.36
C ASN A 96 -7.03 -14.54 -14.31
N ALA A 97 -7.57 -14.86 -15.49
CA ALA A 97 -8.03 -13.86 -16.45
C ALA A 97 -9.11 -12.92 -15.85
N THR A 98 -9.93 -13.47 -14.93
CA THR A 98 -10.88 -12.73 -14.11
C THR A 98 -10.79 -13.22 -12.67
N SER A 99 -10.76 -12.29 -11.74
CA SER A 99 -10.57 -12.58 -10.32
C SER A 99 -11.89 -12.97 -9.67
N THR A 100 -11.85 -13.80 -8.63
CA THR A 100 -13.04 -14.12 -7.81
C THR A 100 -13.18 -13.07 -6.70
N GLY A 101 -14.14 -12.15 -6.86
CA GLY A 101 -14.45 -11.13 -5.86
C GLY A 101 -15.54 -11.55 -4.88
N VAL A 102 -15.87 -10.64 -3.96
CA VAL A 102 -16.91 -10.83 -2.92
C VAL A 102 -18.25 -11.29 -3.49
N ASN A 103 -18.62 -10.77 -4.66
CA ASN A 103 -19.89 -11.05 -5.35
C ASN A 103 -19.72 -11.92 -6.61
N ARG A 104 -18.80 -12.90 -6.58
CA ARG A 104 -18.39 -13.79 -7.70
C ARG A 104 -17.33 -13.17 -8.62
N GLN A 105 -17.17 -13.75 -9.82
CA GLN A 105 -16.18 -13.32 -10.80
C GLN A 105 -16.33 -11.85 -11.18
N THR A 106 -15.18 -11.18 -11.24
CA THR A 106 -15.06 -9.82 -11.74
C THR A 106 -15.17 -9.80 -13.27
N GLY A 107 -15.60 -8.67 -13.83
CA GLY A 107 -15.71 -8.51 -15.28
C GLY A 107 -14.38 -8.26 -16.00
N ARG A 108 -13.27 -8.10 -15.27
CA ARG A 108 -11.96 -7.73 -15.81
C ARG A 108 -10.83 -8.36 -14.98
N HIS A 109 -9.66 -8.53 -15.58
CA HIS A 109 -8.44 -8.93 -14.89
C HIS A 109 -8.02 -7.87 -13.84
N SER A 110 -7.58 -8.33 -12.66
CA SER A 110 -6.95 -7.45 -11.66
C SER A 110 -5.64 -6.89 -12.17
N LYS A 111 -5.52 -5.56 -12.25
CA LYS A 111 -4.26 -4.92 -12.66
C LYS A 111 -3.15 -5.20 -11.65
N ARG A 112 -1.91 -4.93 -12.03
CA ARG A 112 -0.77 -4.99 -11.12
C ARG A 112 -0.79 -3.73 -10.25
N LEU A 113 -0.54 -3.84 -8.93
CA LEU A 113 -0.43 -2.65 -8.06
C LEU A 113 0.94 -2.00 -8.10
N ILE A 114 1.95 -2.70 -8.58
CA ILE A 114 3.30 -2.16 -8.64
C ILE A 114 3.62 -1.67 -10.06
N ASN A 115 4.23 -0.49 -10.09
CA ASN A 115 4.53 0.30 -11.28
C ASN A 115 5.60 -0.35 -12.16
#